data_AF-A0A0F8ZYR8-F1
#
_entry.id   AF-A0A0F8ZYR8-F1
#
_cell.length_a   1.000
_cell.length_b   1.000
_cell.length_c   1.000
_cell.angle_alpha   90.00
_cell.angle_beta   90.00
_cell.angle_gamma   90.00
#
_symmetry.space_group_name_H-M   'P 1'
#
loop_
_entity.id
_entity.type
_entity.pdbx_description
1 polymer ?
#
loop_
_entity_poly.entity_id
_entity_poly.type
_entity_poly.pdbx_seq_one_letter_code
_entity_poly.pdbx_strand_id
1 'polypeptide(L)'
;MVADIFDCAVVCPVSSEAGAMGAALQAMWCYLEQKEGGGSLQTITDHFVSLDESTRTQPEMSSVSQYADIYQHYLQLSNLLKPMLEGVS
;
A
#
# COMPACT_ATOMS: atom_id res chain seq x y z
N MET A 1 -11.08 -8.85 -4.56
CA MET A 1 -10.17 -9.61 -3.67
C MET A 1 -9.35 -8.72 -2.75
N VAL A 2 -8.41 -7.90 -3.25
CA VAL A 2 -7.56 -7.06 -2.36
C VAL A 2 -8.41 -6.08 -1.54
N ALA A 3 -9.35 -5.38 -2.18
CA ALA A 3 -10.28 -4.48 -1.49
C ALA A 3 -11.06 -5.19 -0.37
N ASP A 4 -11.52 -6.42 -0.63
CA ASP A 4 -12.31 -7.22 0.31
C ASP A 4 -11.48 -7.69 1.51
N ILE A 5 -10.22 -8.10 1.28
CA ILE A 5 -9.31 -8.55 2.34
C ILE A 5 -8.98 -7.40 3.30
N PHE A 6 -8.79 -6.18 2.76
CA PHE A 6 -8.44 -5.00 3.54
C PHE A 6 -9.64 -4.19 4.03
N ASP A 7 -10.87 -4.56 3.64
CA ASP A 7 -12.09 -3.79 3.87
C ASP A 7 -11.93 -2.29 3.49
N CYS A 8 -11.29 -2.05 2.35
CA CYS A 8 -10.93 -0.69 1.93
C CYS A 8 -10.93 -0.57 0.41
N ALA A 9 -11.37 0.58 -0.10
CA ALA A 9 -11.29 0.89 -1.52
C ALA A 9 -9.82 0.93 -1.98
N VAL A 10 -9.50 0.25 -3.06
CA VAL A 10 -8.14 0.23 -3.64
C VAL A 10 -8.15 0.77 -5.06
N VAL A 11 -7.05 1.39 -5.44
CA VAL A 11 -6.81 1.95 -6.77
C VAL A 11 -5.32 1.91 -7.06
N CYS A 12 -4.95 1.56 -8.29
CA CYS A 12 -3.57 1.51 -8.73
C CYS A 12 -3.09 2.88 -9.23
N PRO A 13 -1.82 3.24 -9.02
CA PRO A 13 -1.19 4.31 -9.79
C PRO A 13 -1.10 3.95 -11.28
N VAL A 14 -1.10 4.95 -12.16
CA VAL A 14 -0.90 4.78 -13.61
C VAL A 14 0.50 4.21 -13.92
N SER A 15 1.50 4.60 -13.13
CA SER A 15 2.88 4.09 -13.28
C SER A 15 3.10 2.83 -12.44
N SER A 16 3.73 1.83 -13.03
CA SER A 16 4.09 0.58 -12.35
C SER A 16 5.44 0.64 -11.61
N GLU A 17 6.27 1.66 -11.85
CA GLU A 17 7.63 1.79 -11.30
C GLU A 17 7.66 2.62 -10.01
N ALA A 18 6.90 2.19 -8.99
CA ALA A 18 6.75 2.94 -7.73
C ALA A 18 8.08 3.26 -7.02
N GLY A 19 9.07 2.36 -7.08
CA GLY A 19 10.38 2.56 -6.45
C GLY A 19 11.21 3.66 -7.11
N ALA A 20 11.36 3.61 -8.44
CA ALA A 20 12.13 4.62 -9.19
C ALA A 20 11.45 5.99 -9.14
N MET A 21 10.12 6.02 -9.28
CA MET A 21 9.33 7.24 -9.15
C MET A 21 9.46 7.82 -7.74
N GLY A 22 9.37 7.00 -6.70
CA GLY A 22 9.57 7.44 -5.31
C GLY A 22 10.94 8.07 -5.07
N ALA A 23 12.02 7.49 -5.60
CA ALA A 23 13.36 8.06 -5.51
C ALA A 23 13.47 9.42 -6.22
N ALA A 24 12.86 9.57 -7.40
CA ALA A 24 12.86 10.82 -8.14
C ALA A 24 12.08 11.93 -7.40
N LEU A 25 10.92 11.60 -6.83
CA LEU A 25 10.11 12.55 -6.04
C LEU A 25 10.84 12.99 -4.78
N GLN A 26 11.53 12.07 -4.09
CA GLN A 26 12.36 12.39 -2.93
C GLN A 26 13.53 13.31 -3.29
N ALA A 27 14.26 13.04 -4.37
CA ALA A 27 15.35 13.90 -4.82
C ALA A 27 14.85 15.32 -5.17
N MET A 28 13.68 15.40 -5.82
CA MET A 28 13.05 16.68 -6.14
C MET A 28 12.64 17.44 -4.88
N TRP A 29 12.06 16.76 -3.89
CA TRP A 29 11.66 17.37 -2.64
C TRP A 29 12.86 17.97 -1.88
N CYS A 30 13.95 17.21 -1.72
CA CYS A 30 15.18 17.70 -1.08
C CYS A 30 15.76 18.93 -1.79
N TYR A 31 15.72 18.95 -3.13
CA TYR A 31 16.20 20.09 -3.92
C TYR A 31 15.34 21.34 -3.70
N LEU A 32 14.01 21.19 -3.73
CA LEU A 32 13.07 22.30 -3.51
C LEU A 32 13.13 22.82 -2.08
N GLU A 33 13.27 21.92 -1.10
CA GLU A 33 13.44 22.28 0.30
C GLU A 33 14.72 23.13 0.49
N GLN A 34 15.84 22.73 -0.12
CA GLN A 34 17.10 23.47 -0.04
C GLN A 34 17.05 24.83 -0.75
N LYS A 35 16.34 24.94 -1.88
CA LYS A 35 16.34 26.13 -2.73
C LYS A 35 15.25 27.15 -2.36
N GLU A 36 14.06 26.68 -2.00
CA GLU A 36 12.85 27.50 -1.83
C GLU A 36 12.38 27.54 -0.38
N GLY A 37 13.07 26.86 0.54
CA GLY A 37 12.83 26.96 1.98
C GLY A 37 11.55 26.28 2.46
N GLY A 38 10.96 25.39 1.65
CA GLY A 38 9.78 24.61 2.02
C GLY A 38 8.92 24.27 0.82
N GLY A 39 9.16 23.09 0.23
CA GLY A 39 8.22 22.44 -0.68
C GLY A 39 7.41 21.39 0.08
N SER A 40 6.09 21.39 -0.06
CA SER A 40 5.27 20.30 0.47
C SER A 40 5.44 19.06 -0.41
N LEU A 41 5.87 17.95 0.18
CA LEU A 41 5.94 16.67 -0.51
C LEU A 41 4.57 16.29 -1.12
N GLN A 42 3.48 16.66 -0.45
CA GLN A 42 2.13 16.45 -0.96
C GLN A 42 1.90 17.16 -2.29
N THR A 43 2.31 18.43 -2.41
CA THR A 43 2.17 19.17 -3.67
C THR A 43 2.95 18.51 -4.79
N ILE A 44 4.16 18.02 -4.50
CA ILE A 44 4.98 17.29 -5.47
C ILE A 44 4.25 16.01 -5.90
N THR A 45 3.76 15.20 -4.96
CA THR A 45 3.06 13.96 -5.30
C THR A 45 1.76 14.20 -6.05
N ASP A 46 1.00 15.26 -5.73
CA ASP A 46 -0.25 15.59 -6.43
C ASP A 46 -0.02 15.93 -7.91
N HIS A 47 1.15 16.48 -8.24
CA HIS A 47 1.52 16.80 -9.63
C HIS A 47 2.04 15.61 -10.42
N PHE A 48 2.74 14.67 -9.77
CA PHE A 48 3.50 13.63 -10.47
C PHE A 48 2.95 12.21 -10.27
N VAL A 49 2.03 12.01 -9.32
CA VAL A 49 1.36 10.73 -9.08
C VAL A 49 -0.07 10.84 -9.60
N SER A 50 -0.41 10.00 -10.57
CA SER A 50 -1.76 9.86 -11.09
C SER A 50 -2.30 8.48 -10.76
N LEU A 51 -3.55 8.42 -10.33
CA LEU A 51 -4.27 7.18 -10.06
C LEU A 51 -5.02 6.76 -11.33
N ASP A 52 -4.96 5.47 -11.64
CA ASP A 52 -5.78 4.87 -12.68
C ASP A 52 -7.14 4.49 -12.11
N GLU A 53 -8.09 5.42 -12.17
CA GLU A 53 -9.45 5.24 -11.67
C GLU A 53 -10.18 4.06 -12.31
N SER A 54 -9.75 3.58 -13.50
CA SER A 54 -10.33 2.38 -14.11
C SER A 54 -10.05 1.10 -13.31
N THR A 55 -9.02 1.12 -12.47
CA THR A 55 -8.64 0.02 -11.56
C THR A 55 -9.35 0.07 -10.22
N ARG A 56 -10.12 1.14 -9.95
CA ARG A 56 -10.77 1.32 -8.65
C ARG A 56 -11.68 0.14 -8.33
N THR A 57 -11.43 -0.48 -7.19
CA THR A 57 -12.22 -1.62 -6.70
C THR A 57 -12.73 -1.30 -5.31
N GLN A 58 -14.05 -1.43 -5.12
CA GLN A 58 -14.70 -1.30 -3.82
C GLN A 58 -14.81 -2.68 -3.13
N PRO A 59 -14.75 -2.74 -1.79
CA PRO A 59 -14.99 -3.98 -1.08
C PRO A 59 -16.45 -4.41 -1.19
N GLU A 60 -16.66 -5.72 -1.33
CA GLU A 60 -17.97 -6.36 -1.22
C GLU A 60 -18.17 -6.92 0.19
N MET A 61 -19.19 -6.44 0.90
CA MET A 61 -19.47 -6.80 2.31
C MET A 61 -19.52 -8.32 2.57
N SER A 62 -20.12 -9.09 1.66
CA SER A 62 -20.18 -10.55 1.79
C SER A 62 -18.81 -11.21 1.68
N SER A 63 -17.92 -10.64 0.86
CA SER A 63 -16.55 -11.12 0.66
C SER A 63 -15.66 -10.70 1.83
N VAL A 64 -15.80 -9.46 2.32
CA VAL A 64 -15.11 -8.97 3.53
C VAL A 64 -15.36 -9.89 4.72
N SER A 65 -16.63 -10.24 4.99
CA SER A 65 -16.97 -11.13 6.10
C SER A 65 -16.33 -12.51 5.96
N GLN A 66 -16.32 -13.08 4.75
CA GLN A 66 -15.68 -14.38 4.50
C GLN A 66 -14.16 -14.30 4.69
N TYR A 67 -13.52 -13.24 4.18
CA TYR A 67 -12.08 -13.04 4.33
C TYR A 67 -11.67 -12.76 5.78
N ALA A 68 -12.51 -12.10 6.57
CA ALA A 68 -12.27 -11.92 8.00
C ALA A 68 -12.15 -13.26 8.74
N ASP A 69 -13.08 -14.19 8.49
CA ASP A 69 -13.04 -15.54 9.09
C ASP A 69 -11.81 -16.32 8.63
N ILE A 70 -11.49 -16.26 7.34
CA ILE A 70 -10.29 -16.91 6.78
C ILE A 70 -9.01 -16.34 7.41
N TYR A 71 -8.94 -15.02 7.58
CA TYR A 71 -7.79 -14.34 8.18
C TYR A 71 -7.60 -14.76 9.65
N GLN A 72 -8.67 -14.97 10.41
CA GLN A 72 -8.58 -15.51 11.78
C GLN A 72 -7.96 -16.91 11.79
N HIS A 73 -8.39 -17.80 10.89
CA HIS A 73 -7.79 -19.14 10.77
C HIS A 73 -6.31 -19.07 10.38
N TYR A 74 -5.95 -18.18 9.46
CA TYR A 74 -4.55 -17.94 9.09
C TYR A 74 -3.71 -17.48 10.29
N LEU A 75 -4.20 -16.54 11.10
CA LEU A 75 -3.49 -16.07 12.29
C LEU A 75 -3.33 -17.17 13.34
N GLN A 76 -4.35 -18.00 13.55
CA GLN A 76 -4.26 -19.15 14.45
C GLN A 76 -3.16 -20.12 14.00
N LEU A 77 -3.13 -20.46 12.71
CA LEU A 77 -2.12 -21.35 12.15
C LEU A 77 -0.72 -20.72 12.21
N SER A 78 -0.59 -19.44 11.87
CA SER A 78 0.68 -18.69 11.94
C SER A 78 1.22 -18.70 13.36
N ASN A 79 0.39 -18.45 14.36
CA ASN A 79 0.80 -18.46 15.77
C ASN A 79 1.17 -19.88 16.25
N LEU A 80 0.52 -20.92 15.76
CA LEU A 80 0.87 -22.31 16.07
C LEU A 80 2.24 -22.70 15.49
N LEU A 81 2.54 -22.24 14.27
CA LEU A 81 3.75 -22.61 13.53
C LEU A 81 4.97 -21.74 13.88
N LYS A 82 4.79 -20.49 14.34
CA LYS A 82 5.88 -19.58 14.77
C LYS A 82 6.98 -20.26 15.59
N PRO A 83 6.69 -20.96 16.70
CA PRO A 83 7.74 -21.59 17.51
C PRO A 83 8.51 -22.70 16.78
N MET A 84 7.93 -23.35 15.76
CA MET A 84 8.63 -24.35 14.95
C MET A 84 9.54 -23.73 13.88
N LEU A 85 9.19 -22.53 13.40
CA LEU A 85 9.99 -21.78 12.42
C LEU A 85 11.11 -20.98 13.07
N GLU A 86 10.89 -20.51 14.30
CA GLU A 86 11.88 -19.76 15.10
C GLU A 86 12.83 -20.69 15.89
N GLY A 87 12.47 -21.97 16.03
CA GLY A 87 13.25 -23.00 16.74
C GLY A 87 14.30 -23.73 15.91
N VAL A 88 14.53 -23.33 14.66
CA VAL A 88 15.66 -23.80 13.84
C VAL A 88 16.81 -22.79 13.98
N SER A 89 17.51 -22.84 15.11
CA SER A 89 18.80 -22.18 15.31
C SER A 89 19.79 -23.11 15.98
#